data_AF-A0A1U7N1B6-F1
#
_entry.id   AF-A0A1U7N1B6-F1
#
_cell.length_a   1.000
_cell.length_b   1.000
_cell.length_c   1.000
_cell.angle_alpha   90.00
_cell.angle_beta   90.00
_cell.angle_gamma   90.00
#
_symmetry.space_group_name_H-M   'P 1'
#
loop_
_entity.id
_entity.type
_entity.pdbx_description
1 polymer ?
#
loop_
_entity_poly.entity_id
_entity_poly.type
_entity_poly.pdbx_seq_one_letter_code
_entity_poly.pdbx_strand_id
1 'polypeptide(L)'
;MEAEYDFSQGKRGAIDPMPSGKTRITICLDNDVIEWFREQVHLSGGGNYQTLINQVLRQHIQHQSIEVEGDQETIPITEII
;
A
#
# COMPACT_ATOMS: atom_id res chain seq x y z
N MET A 1 -26.11 28.78 20.47
CA MET A 1 -26.20 29.59 19.24
C MET A 1 -24.80 29.55 18.65
N GLU A 2 -24.61 28.72 17.62
CA GLU A 2 -23.29 28.43 17.06
C GLU A 2 -22.99 29.43 15.95
N ALA A 3 -21.80 30.02 15.96
CA ALA A 3 -21.39 31.02 14.98
C ALA A 3 -21.10 30.32 13.65
N GLU A 4 -21.94 30.58 12.66
CA GLU A 4 -21.75 30.13 11.28
C GLU A 4 -20.44 30.74 10.74
N TYR A 5 -19.45 29.90 10.45
CA TYR A 5 -18.15 30.34 9.98
C TYR A 5 -18.10 30.25 8.46
N ASP A 6 -18.01 31.40 7.79
CA ASP A 6 -17.90 31.51 6.34
C ASP A 6 -16.48 31.17 5.89
N PHE A 7 -16.31 29.99 5.27
CA PHE A 7 -15.03 29.53 4.69
C PHE A 7 -14.86 29.96 3.23
N SER A 8 -15.70 30.86 2.72
CA SER A 8 -15.70 31.26 1.30
C SER A 8 -14.41 31.94 0.84
N GLN A 9 -13.58 32.43 1.77
CA GLN A 9 -12.26 33.02 1.51
C GLN A 9 -11.08 32.08 1.86
N GLY A 10 -11.35 30.82 2.19
CA GLY A 10 -10.32 29.83 2.49
C GLY A 10 -9.46 29.51 1.26
N LYS A 11 -8.25 30.05 1.21
CA LYS A 11 -7.28 29.70 0.15
C LYS A 11 -6.69 28.32 0.47
N ARG A 12 -6.98 27.31 -0.36
CA ARG A 12 -6.35 25.98 -0.26
C ARG A 12 -4.82 26.20 -0.35
N GLY A 13 -4.11 25.83 0.72
CA GLY A 13 -2.65 25.91 0.76
C GLY A 13 -2.01 25.15 -0.40
N ALA A 14 -0.73 25.42 -0.66
CA ALA A 14 0.02 24.72 -1.71
C ALA A 14 -0.16 23.20 -1.55
N ILE A 15 -0.72 22.58 -2.57
CA ILE A 15 -0.69 21.12 -2.71
C ILE A 15 0.78 20.73 -2.79
N ASP A 16 1.30 20.17 -1.70
CA ASP A 16 2.67 19.67 -1.67
C ASP A 16 2.84 18.71 -2.87
N PRO A 17 3.82 18.95 -3.74
CA PRO A 17 4.03 18.10 -4.90
C PRO A 17 4.26 16.67 -4.40
N MET A 18 3.57 15.72 -5.04
CA MET A 18 3.62 14.34 -4.59
C MET A 18 5.08 13.86 -4.53
N PRO A 19 5.51 13.21 -3.43
CA PRO A 19 6.88 12.75 -3.30
C PRO A 19 7.24 11.84 -4.49
N SER A 20 8.43 12.06 -5.04
CA SER A 20 8.94 11.31 -6.20
C SER A 20 8.80 9.79 -6.00
N GLY A 21 8.35 9.09 -7.04
CA GLY A 21 8.17 7.63 -7.01
C GLY A 21 6.85 7.13 -6.42
N LYS A 22 5.89 8.02 -6.10
CA LYS A 22 4.51 7.63 -5.72
C LYS A 22 3.51 8.15 -6.74
N THR A 23 2.61 7.28 -7.19
CA THR A 23 1.50 7.65 -8.08
C THR A 23 0.21 7.73 -7.28
N ARG A 24 -0.51 8.85 -7.38
CA ARG A 24 -1.85 8.97 -6.77
C ARG A 24 -2.83 8.19 -7.61
N ILE A 25 -3.45 7.19 -7.00
CA ILE A 25 -4.52 6.42 -7.61
C ILE A 25 -5.76 6.51 -6.72
N THR A 26 -6.94 6.45 -7.33
CA THR A 26 -8.20 6.26 -6.62
C THR A 26 -8.56 4.79 -6.76
N ILE A 27 -8.49 4.05 -5.66
CA ILE A 27 -8.92 2.65 -5.58
C ILE A 27 -9.99 2.53 -4.51
N CYS A 28 -10.96 1.65 -4.74
CA CYS A 28 -11.92 1.24 -3.72
C CYS A 28 -11.36 0.03 -3.00
N LEU A 29 -11.30 0.08 -1.67
CA LEU A 29 -10.97 -1.04 -0.80
C LEU A 29 -12.14 -1.25 0.15
N ASP A 30 -12.37 -2.49 0.55
CA ASP A 30 -13.39 -2.83 1.54
C ASP A 30 -13.16 -2.11 2.86
N ASN A 31 -14.25 -1.71 3.51
CA ASN A 31 -14.18 -0.98 4.77
C ASN A 31 -13.44 -1.78 5.83
N ASP A 32 -13.74 -3.08 5.97
CA ASP A 32 -13.10 -3.99 6.91
C ASP A 32 -11.57 -4.03 6.76
N VAL A 33 -11.08 -4.07 5.52
CA VAL A 33 -9.64 -4.04 5.22
C VAL A 33 -9.03 -2.73 5.72
N ILE A 34 -9.66 -1.60 5.44
CA ILE A 34 -9.18 -0.29 5.91
C ILE A 34 -9.19 -0.19 7.43
N GLU A 35 -10.25 -0.68 8.09
CA GLU A 35 -10.36 -0.67 9.56
C GLU A 35 -9.26 -1.53 10.19
N TRP A 36 -9.05 -2.75 9.68
CA TRP A 36 -7.98 -3.62 10.16
C TRP A 36 -6.61 -2.93 10.10
N PHE A 37 -6.26 -2.32 8.96
CA PHE A 37 -4.98 -1.61 8.84
C PHE A 37 -4.89 -0.37 9.75
N ARG A 38 -6.01 0.30 10.06
CA ARG A 38 -6.05 1.40 11.03
C ARG A 38 -5.78 0.93 12.45
N GLU A 39 -6.38 -0.19 12.85
CA GLU A 39 -6.14 -0.77 14.17
C GLU A 39 -4.67 -1.18 14.33
N GLN A 40 -4.07 -1.81 13.31
CA GLN A 40 -2.66 -2.19 13.35
C GLN A 40 -1.71 -0.99 13.59
N VAL A 41 -1.96 0.15 12.93
CA VAL A 41 -1.13 1.35 13.13
C VAL A 41 -1.39 2.05 14.47
N HIS A 42 -2.62 1.99 14.98
CA HIS A 42 -2.94 2.50 16.32
C HIS A 42 -2.21 1.69 17.40
N LEU A 43 -2.21 0.36 17.29
CA LEU A 43 -1.50 -0.53 18.21
C LEU A 43 0.02 -0.29 18.21
N SER A 44 0.57 0.10 17.06
CA SER A 44 2.01 0.35 16.89
C SER A 44 2.48 1.73 17.37
N GLY A 45 1.62 2.52 18.03
CA GLY A 45 1.97 3.85 18.56
C GLY A 45 1.78 4.99 17.56
N GLY A 46 0.97 4.78 16.52
CA GLY A 46 0.70 5.76 15.47
C GLY A 46 1.48 5.48 14.19
N GLY A 47 0.88 5.80 13.05
CA GLY A 47 1.44 5.53 11.74
C GLY A 47 0.44 5.80 10.61
N ASN A 48 0.92 5.67 9.37
CA ASN A 48 0.08 5.83 8.20
C ASN A 48 -0.36 4.46 7.66
N TYR A 49 -1.66 4.14 7.75
CA TYR A 49 -2.23 2.89 7.25
C TYR A 49 -1.96 2.71 5.74
N GLN A 50 -1.84 3.78 4.96
CA GLN A 50 -1.46 3.72 3.55
C GLN A 50 -0.03 3.20 3.35
N THR A 51 0.89 3.53 4.25
CA THR A 51 2.25 2.98 4.21
C THR A 51 2.22 1.48 4.44
N LEU A 52 1.41 1.02 5.40
CA LEU A 52 1.29 -0.40 5.74
C LEU A 52 0.66 -1.19 4.58
N ILE A 53 -0.43 -0.67 3.99
CA ILE A 53 -1.04 -1.25 2.79
C ILE A 53 -0.01 -1.38 1.66
N ASN A 54 0.74 -0.31 1.37
CA ASN A 54 1.78 -0.34 0.34
C ASN A 54 2.89 -1.35 0.64
N GLN A 55 3.28 -1.51 1.91
CA GLN A 55 4.27 -2.50 2.30
C GLN A 55 3.76 -3.92 2.03
N VAL A 56 2.51 -4.23 2.41
CA VAL A 56 1.91 -5.53 2.15
C VAL A 56 1.82 -5.81 0.65
N LEU A 57 1.39 -4.83 -0.17
CA LEU A 57 1.38 -4.97 -1.63
C LEU A 57 2.78 -5.27 -2.19
N ARG A 58 3.82 -4.59 -1.69
CA ARG A 58 5.21 -4.87 -2.09
C ARG A 58 5.69 -6.26 -1.67
N GLN A 59 5.35 -6.71 -0.47
CA GLN A 59 5.67 -8.06 0.00
C GLN A 59 4.98 -9.10 -0.87
N HIS A 60 3.72 -8.88 -1.24
CA HIS A 60 2.98 -9.77 -2.13
C HIS A 60 3.62 -9.86 -3.52
N ILE A 61 4.02 -8.72 -4.11
CA ILE A 61 4.74 -8.71 -5.39
C ILE A 61 6.05 -9.50 -5.30
N GLN A 62 6.82 -9.32 -4.22
CA GLN A 62 8.07 -10.06 -4.02
C GLN A 62 7.83 -11.56 -3.86
N HIS A 63 6.83 -11.96 -3.07
CA HIS A 63 6.46 -13.37 -2.92
C HIS A 63 6.00 -14.00 -4.23
N GLN A 64 5.14 -13.31 -4.99
CA GLN A 64 4.74 -13.80 -6.31
C GLN A 64 5.93 -13.91 -7.26
N SER A 65 6.88 -12.97 -7.21
CA SER A 65 8.11 -13.04 -8.03
C SER A 65 8.93 -14.30 -7.70
N ILE A 66 8.96 -14.71 -6.42
CA ILE A 66 9.64 -15.92 -5.95
C ILE A 66 8.87 -17.19 -6.40
N GLU A 67 7.55 -17.14 -6.46
CA GLU A 67 6.71 -18.25 -6.91
C GLU A 67 6.75 -18.48 -8.43
N VAL A 68 7.13 -17.48 -9.24
CA VAL A 68 7.32 -17.68 -10.70
C VAL A 68 8.69 -18.27 -11.06
N GLU A 69 9.62 -18.39 -10.10
CA GLU A 69 10.95 -18.99 -10.31
C GLU A 69 11.05 -20.45 -9.82
N GLY A 70 9.93 -21.04 -9.38
CA GLY A 70 9.92 -22.33 -8.70
C GLY A 70 8.92 -23.33 -9.25
N ASP A 71 8.96 -23.64 -10.56
CA ASP A 71 8.75 -25.00 -11.06
C ASP A 71 9.08 -25.06 -12.57
N GLN A 72 10.20 -25.68 -12.94
CA GLN A 72 10.31 -26.58 -14.10
C GLN A 72 11.49 -27.52 -13.81
N GLU A 73 11.14 -28.69 -13.31
CA GLU A 73 11.97 -29.88 -13.21
C GLU A 73 12.72 -30.15 -14.53
N THR A 74 14.06 -30.00 -14.54
CA THR A 74 14.90 -30.66 -15.54
C THR A 74 15.67 -31.78 -14.84
N ILE A 75 15.08 -32.97 -14.89
CA ILE A 75 15.71 -34.28 -14.72
C ILE A 75 17.23 -34.29 -15.05
N PRO A 76 18.11 -34.82 -14.17
CA PRO A 76 19.53 -34.89 -14.46
C PRO A 76 19.80 -35.96 -15.53
N ILE A 77 20.03 -35.55 -16.77
CA ILE A 77 20.57 -36.41 -17.84
C ILE A 77 22.10 -36.48 -17.78
N THR A 78 22.65 -37.04 -16.70
CA THR A 78 24.05 -37.50 -16.66
C THR A 78 24.09 -38.88 -16.02
N GLU A 79 23.54 -39.84 -16.76
CA GLU A 79 23.98 -41.24 -16.72
C GLU A 79 23.91 -41.81 -18.14
N ILE A 80 24.56 -41.14 -19.10
CA ILE A 80 24.95 -41.73 -20.39
C ILE A 80 26.32 -41.15 -20.77
N ILE A 81 27.37 -41.84 -20.33
CA ILE A 81 28.62 -42.27 -21.02
C ILE A 81 29.62 -42.66 -19.93
#